data_AF-A0A934L6Z4-F1
#
_entry.id   AF-A0A934L6Z4-F1
#
_cell.length_a   1.000
_cell.length_b   1.000
_cell.length_c   1.000
_cell.angle_alpha   90.00
_cell.angle_beta   90.00
_cell.angle_gamma   90.00
#
_symmetry.space_group_name_H-M   'P 1'
#
loop_
_entity.id
_entity.type
_entity.pdbx_description
1 polymer ?
#
loop_
_entity_poly.entity_id
_entity_poly.type
_entity_poly.pdbx_seq_one_letter_code
_entity_poly.pdbx_strand_id
1 'polypeptide(L)'
;MAYNQYKPGRYNNYLIAGNLCNAFAIGHIGDEDDFFLVGVEPEYETNYPLLTGNIFDSKGKLLCRIARNALVHNPGNCTKVFGDRVGYEIFDKDKNLVFKMQTRFEKAVNPNEQMLVATISGNLYDNSGRVIFKATAGEKDESVVSDAPAAYGFSEGYGLVSNIKEEDLDFVSFVLATRGRVHLLMTGTVDGREFPLDGRAIINAEVTNSTIHVKTGEFIIRDSHLDKNRFVFYDQAENMREFMMLLNEQAKSDEEGGRKPLTLN
;
A
#
# COMPACT_ATOMS: atom_id res chain seq x y z
N MET A 1 29.07 -2.48 5.79
CA MET A 1 29.00 -3.42 4.64
C MET A 1 28.81 -2.58 3.38
N ALA A 2 29.27 -3.06 2.21
CA ALA A 2 28.93 -2.41 0.95
C ALA A 2 27.52 -2.88 0.55
N TYR A 3 26.60 -1.94 0.35
CA TYR A 3 25.25 -2.20 -0.14
C TYR A 3 25.18 -1.82 -1.62
N ASN A 4 24.33 -2.49 -2.39
CA ASN A 4 23.94 -1.97 -3.69
C ASN A 4 23.08 -0.72 -3.47
N GLN A 5 23.26 0.31 -4.28
CA GLN A 5 22.48 1.54 -4.15
C GLN A 5 21.61 1.73 -5.40
N TYR A 6 20.30 1.74 -5.22
CA TYR A 6 19.33 1.95 -6.29
C TYR A 6 18.43 3.12 -5.93
N LYS A 7 18.77 4.31 -6.46
CA LYS A 7 18.05 5.57 -6.21
C LYS A 7 17.75 5.76 -4.71
N PRO A 8 18.77 5.81 -3.84
CA PRO A 8 18.53 6.11 -2.43
C PRO A 8 17.90 7.50 -2.28
N GLY A 9 16.97 7.60 -1.35
CA GLY A 9 16.34 8.85 -0.96
C GLY A 9 17.30 9.67 -0.12
N ARG A 10 17.04 10.97 -0.03
CA ARG A 10 17.91 11.87 0.74
C ARG A 10 17.87 11.58 2.24
N TYR A 11 16.69 11.27 2.77
CA TYR A 11 16.46 11.13 4.21
C TYR A 11 15.93 9.76 4.60
N ASN A 12 14.88 9.27 3.94
CA ASN A 12 14.26 7.99 4.24
C ASN A 12 14.64 6.96 3.18
N ASN A 13 15.13 5.82 3.63
CA ASN A 13 15.60 4.73 2.80
C ASN A 13 15.16 3.39 3.37
N TYR A 14 15.13 2.38 2.53
CA TYR A 14 14.99 0.98 2.88
C TYR A 14 16.28 0.25 2.55
N LEU A 15 16.67 -0.68 3.42
CA LEU A 15 17.69 -1.68 3.12
C LEU A 15 17.01 -3.04 3.03
N ILE A 16 16.89 -3.55 1.80
CA ILE A 16 16.11 -4.76 1.47
C ILE A 16 16.97 -5.66 0.59
N ALA A 17 17.28 -6.86 1.08
CA ALA A 17 18.12 -7.86 0.41
C ALA A 17 19.45 -7.26 -0.10
N GLY A 18 20.11 -6.45 0.74
CA GLY A 18 21.37 -5.79 0.41
C GLY A 18 21.25 -4.57 -0.51
N ASN A 19 20.02 -4.15 -0.85
CA ASN A 19 19.75 -3.01 -1.72
C ASN A 19 19.25 -1.81 -0.90
N LEU A 20 20.00 -0.71 -0.92
CA LEU A 20 19.62 0.58 -0.34
C LEU A 20 18.85 1.40 -1.37
N CYS A 21 17.60 1.75 -1.08
CA CYS A 21 16.69 2.43 -2.03
C CYS A 21 15.65 3.31 -1.32
N ASN A 22 15.08 4.31 -2.01
CA ASN A 22 14.00 5.14 -1.46
C ASN A 22 12.64 4.42 -1.42
N ALA A 23 12.45 3.42 -2.28
CA ALA A 23 11.23 2.65 -2.42
C ALA A 23 11.53 1.26 -2.96
N PHE A 24 10.66 0.30 -2.68
CA PHE A 24 10.72 -1.05 -3.23
C PHE A 24 9.32 -1.63 -3.44
N ALA A 25 9.23 -2.62 -4.31
CA ALA A 25 8.06 -3.46 -4.54
C ALA A 25 8.55 -4.91 -4.70
N ILE A 26 7.94 -5.86 -3.99
CA ILE A 26 8.26 -7.29 -4.08
C ILE A 26 6.95 -8.08 -4.15
N GLY A 27 6.87 -9.10 -5.01
CA GLY A 27 5.71 -9.98 -5.15
C GLY A 27 4.69 -9.50 -6.19
N HIS A 28 3.50 -10.07 -6.14
CA HIS A 28 2.41 -9.86 -7.10
C HIS A 28 1.63 -8.58 -6.78
N ILE A 29 2.22 -7.42 -7.07
CA ILE A 29 1.64 -6.10 -6.77
C ILE A 29 0.26 -5.95 -7.43
N GLY A 30 -0.75 -5.64 -6.63
CA GLY A 30 -2.13 -5.51 -7.11
C GLY A 30 -2.98 -6.76 -6.91
N ASP A 31 -2.36 -7.91 -6.69
CA ASP A 31 -3.07 -9.15 -6.42
C ASP A 31 -3.57 -9.16 -4.96
N GLU A 32 -4.86 -9.36 -4.78
CA GLU A 32 -5.50 -9.40 -3.47
C GLU A 32 -5.31 -10.75 -2.76
N ASP A 33 -4.99 -11.79 -3.54
CA ASP A 33 -4.97 -13.19 -3.14
C ASP A 33 -3.54 -13.75 -3.04
N ASP A 34 -2.52 -12.95 -3.34
CA ASP A 34 -1.11 -13.35 -3.22
C ASP A 34 -0.24 -12.32 -2.48
N PHE A 35 0.99 -12.73 -2.15
CA PHE A 35 1.95 -11.90 -1.45
C PHE A 35 2.42 -10.76 -2.34
N PHE A 36 2.35 -9.58 -1.76
CA PHE A 36 3.15 -8.46 -2.20
C PHE A 36 3.50 -7.57 -1.02
N LEU A 37 4.59 -6.83 -1.16
CA LEU A 37 5.03 -5.83 -0.22
C LEU A 37 5.64 -4.64 -0.95
N VAL A 38 5.14 -3.46 -0.62
CA VAL A 38 5.59 -2.17 -1.14
C VAL A 38 6.07 -1.33 0.03
N GLY A 39 7.29 -0.81 -0.08
CA GLY A 39 7.81 0.21 0.81
C GLY A 39 8.08 1.49 0.05
N VAL A 40 7.65 2.61 0.59
CA VAL A 40 7.80 3.94 -0.03
C VAL A 40 8.20 4.97 1.01
N GLU A 41 8.97 5.96 0.61
CA GLU A 41 9.24 7.12 1.45
C GLU A 41 7.93 7.86 1.79
N PRO A 42 7.78 8.33 3.04
CA PRO A 42 6.57 9.03 3.43
C PRO A 42 6.50 10.44 2.80
N GLU A 43 5.31 11.04 2.85
CA GLU A 43 5.14 12.48 2.54
C GLU A 43 5.82 13.35 3.60
N TYR A 44 6.08 14.61 3.23
CA TYR A 44 6.70 15.64 4.07
C TYR A 44 6.29 15.57 5.55
N GLU A 45 7.23 15.88 6.45
CA GLU A 45 7.08 16.00 7.92
C GLU A 45 7.05 14.71 8.74
N THR A 46 7.17 13.52 8.12
CA THR A 46 7.32 12.26 8.88
C THR A 46 8.54 11.46 8.45
N ASN A 47 9.13 10.78 9.44
CA ASN A 47 10.28 9.90 9.31
C ASN A 47 9.88 8.42 9.39
N TYR A 48 8.57 8.14 9.35
CA TYR A 48 8.05 6.78 9.42
C TYR A 48 7.95 6.18 8.02
N PRO A 49 8.71 5.13 7.70
CA PRO A 49 8.56 4.40 6.44
C PRO A 49 7.13 3.85 6.31
N LEU A 50 6.58 3.85 5.10
CA LEU A 50 5.25 3.34 4.81
C LEU A 50 5.34 1.98 4.14
N LEU A 51 4.73 0.96 4.76
CA LEU A 51 4.57 -0.37 4.18
C LEU A 51 3.11 -0.64 3.82
N THR A 52 2.91 -1.21 2.63
CA THR A 52 1.63 -1.71 2.13
C THR A 52 1.84 -3.12 1.57
N GLY A 53 0.96 -4.07 1.85
CA GLY A 53 1.16 -5.46 1.45
C GLY A 53 0.19 -6.46 2.06
N ASN A 54 0.22 -7.67 1.51
CA ASN A 54 -0.49 -8.85 2.03
C ASN A 54 0.49 -9.74 2.76
N ILE A 55 0.18 -10.12 4.00
CA ILE A 55 1.06 -10.92 4.86
C ILE A 55 0.41 -12.28 5.11
N PHE A 56 1.12 -13.35 4.72
CA PHE A 56 0.68 -14.73 4.87
C PHE A 56 1.52 -15.47 5.91
N ASP A 57 0.95 -16.55 6.45
CA ASP A 57 1.69 -17.50 7.28
C ASP A 57 2.42 -18.56 6.43
N SER A 58 3.22 -19.39 7.10
CA SER A 58 3.94 -20.52 6.49
C SER A 58 3.06 -21.59 5.82
N LYS A 59 1.73 -21.51 5.95
CA LYS A 59 0.77 -22.42 5.32
C LYS A 59 0.04 -21.75 4.15
N GLY A 60 0.42 -20.53 3.77
CA GLY A 60 -0.23 -19.77 2.71
C GLY A 60 -1.56 -19.15 3.12
N LYS A 61 -1.84 -19.06 4.42
CA LYS A 61 -3.07 -18.41 4.91
C LYS A 61 -2.81 -16.92 5.13
N LEU A 62 -3.67 -16.08 4.57
CA LEU A 62 -3.64 -14.64 4.82
C LEU A 62 -3.81 -14.37 6.33
N LEU A 63 -2.82 -13.68 6.91
CA LEU A 63 -2.82 -13.21 8.29
C LEU A 63 -3.43 -11.82 8.37
N CYS A 64 -2.88 -10.88 7.61
CA CYS A 64 -3.39 -9.52 7.55
C CYS A 64 -2.98 -8.81 6.27
N ARG A 65 -3.68 -7.71 5.97
CA ARG A 65 -3.29 -6.72 4.97
C ARG A 65 -2.91 -5.43 5.68
N ILE A 66 -1.77 -4.90 5.28
CA ILE A 66 -1.30 -3.59 5.72
C ILE A 66 -1.45 -2.60 4.57
N ALA A 67 -2.00 -1.42 4.85
CA ALA A 67 -1.99 -0.30 3.93
C ALA A 67 -1.40 0.90 4.67
N ARG A 68 -0.25 1.39 4.21
CA ARG A 68 0.48 2.51 4.82
C ARG A 68 0.66 2.33 6.34
N ASN A 69 1.08 1.13 6.73
CA ASN A 69 1.23 0.65 8.10
C ASN A 69 -0.06 0.43 8.91
N ALA A 70 -1.26 0.69 8.38
CA ALA A 70 -2.51 0.38 9.06
C ALA A 70 -2.96 -1.06 8.75
N LEU A 71 -3.42 -1.81 9.75
CA LEU A 71 -4.07 -3.10 9.53
C LEU A 71 -5.48 -2.85 8.97
N VAL A 72 -5.67 -3.09 7.67
CA VAL A 72 -6.94 -2.81 6.97
C VAL A 72 -7.83 -4.04 6.80
N HIS A 73 -7.23 -5.23 6.81
CA HIS A 73 -7.93 -6.51 6.85
C HIS A 73 -7.15 -7.46 7.75
N ASN A 74 -7.80 -8.13 8.70
CA ASN A 74 -7.10 -8.85 9.77
C ASN A 74 -7.74 -10.20 10.14
N PRO A 75 -7.90 -11.14 9.19
CA PRO A 75 -8.52 -12.45 9.46
C PRO A 75 -7.67 -13.33 10.40
N GLY A 76 -6.36 -13.07 10.49
CA GLY A 76 -5.43 -13.75 11.39
C GLY A 76 -5.46 -13.26 12.84
N ASN A 77 -6.28 -12.25 13.16
CA ASN A 77 -6.32 -11.57 14.46
C ASN A 77 -4.92 -11.09 14.91
N CYS A 78 -4.15 -10.56 13.96
CA CYS A 78 -2.84 -10.00 14.23
C CYS A 78 -2.95 -8.75 15.11
N THR A 79 -1.92 -8.51 15.90
CA THR A 79 -1.78 -7.29 16.70
C THR A 79 -0.56 -6.52 16.24
N LYS A 80 -0.70 -5.19 16.16
CA LYS A 80 0.41 -4.28 15.84
C LYS A 80 0.87 -3.60 17.13
N VAL A 81 2.14 -3.75 17.47
CA VAL A 81 2.75 -3.16 18.66
C VAL A 81 3.80 -2.14 18.23
N PHE A 82 3.72 -0.93 18.78
CA PHE A 82 4.74 0.09 18.58
C PHE A 82 5.80 -0.07 19.66
N GLY A 83 7.07 -0.19 19.25
CA GLY A 83 8.19 -0.23 20.19
C GLY A 83 8.76 1.16 20.49
N ASP A 84 9.81 1.20 21.30
CA ASP A 84 10.47 2.45 21.73
C ASP A 84 11.26 3.18 20.60
N ARG A 85 11.34 2.56 19.41
CA ARG A 85 12.06 3.10 18.23
C ARG A 85 11.07 3.36 17.10
N VAL A 86 11.48 4.19 16.13
CA VAL A 86 10.73 4.40 14.88
C VAL A 86 10.55 3.06 14.17
N GLY A 87 9.37 2.46 14.29
CA GLY A 87 9.10 1.11 13.83
C GLY A 87 7.86 0.49 14.49
N TYR A 88 7.57 -0.75 14.14
CA TYR A 88 6.52 -1.56 14.77
C TYR A 88 6.77 -3.05 14.55
N GLU A 89 6.07 -3.85 15.34
CA GLU A 89 6.05 -5.30 15.27
C GLU A 89 4.62 -5.76 15.01
N ILE A 90 4.45 -6.80 14.20
CA ILE A 90 3.17 -7.48 14.02
C ILE A 90 3.30 -8.88 14.58
N PHE A 91 2.37 -9.24 15.47
CA PHE A 91 2.25 -10.56 16.05
C PHE A 91 0.97 -11.24 15.56
N ASP A 92 1.00 -12.55 15.39
CA ASP A 92 -0.20 -13.33 15.11
C ASP A 92 -1.06 -13.50 16.38
N LYS A 93 -2.21 -14.19 16.24
CA LYS A 93 -3.11 -14.50 17.37
C LYS A 93 -2.44 -15.31 18.50
N ASP A 94 -1.40 -16.07 18.18
CA ASP A 94 -0.69 -16.96 19.09
C ASP A 94 0.56 -16.28 19.68
N LYS A 95 0.73 -14.97 19.40
CA LYS A 95 1.82 -14.09 19.83
C LYS A 95 3.17 -14.44 19.21
N ASN A 96 3.20 -15.15 18.09
CA ASN A 96 4.42 -15.30 17.31
C ASN A 96 4.68 -14.01 16.52
N LEU A 97 5.94 -13.60 16.46
CA LEU A 97 6.35 -12.47 15.63
C LEU A 97 6.17 -12.85 14.15
N VAL A 98 5.34 -12.08 13.44
CA VAL A 98 5.13 -12.22 11.99
C VAL A 98 6.23 -11.46 11.26
N PHE A 99 6.34 -10.15 11.53
CA PHE A 99 7.49 -9.36 11.13
C PHE A 99 7.68 -8.14 12.03
N LYS A 100 8.87 -7.58 11.95
CA LYS A 100 9.27 -6.34 12.62
C LYS A 100 9.87 -5.38 11.60
N MET A 101 9.41 -4.14 11.61
CA MET A 101 10.01 -3.03 10.89
C MET A 101 10.70 -2.11 11.88
N GLN A 102 11.96 -1.75 11.57
CA GLN A 102 12.73 -0.83 12.40
C GLN A 102 13.53 0.13 11.54
N THR A 103 13.48 1.40 11.89
CA THR A 103 14.29 2.46 11.29
C THR A 103 15.46 2.80 12.21
N ARG A 104 16.66 2.92 11.63
CA ARG A 104 17.88 3.34 12.32
C ARG A 104 18.57 4.48 11.58
N PHE A 105 19.32 5.30 12.31
CA PHE A 105 20.20 6.28 11.70
C PHE A 105 21.45 5.58 11.15
N GLU A 106 21.75 5.84 9.89
CA GLU A 106 22.96 5.40 9.21
C GLU A 106 23.71 6.63 8.69
N LYS A 107 25.03 6.55 8.62
CA LYS A 107 25.85 7.62 8.04
C LYS A 107 25.64 7.64 6.53
N ALA A 108 25.30 8.81 5.98
CA ALA A 108 25.27 8.98 4.54
C ALA A 108 26.68 8.91 3.93
N VAL A 109 26.75 8.77 2.60
CA VAL A 109 28.01 8.88 1.85
C VAL A 109 28.69 10.23 2.14
N ASN A 110 27.90 11.28 2.35
CA ASN A 110 28.36 12.54 2.91
C ASN A 110 28.39 12.44 4.45
N PRO A 111 29.57 12.58 5.11
CA PRO A 111 29.68 12.43 6.55
C PRO A 111 28.89 13.46 7.38
N ASN A 112 28.45 14.55 6.75
CA ASN A 112 27.65 15.59 7.38
C ASN A 112 26.13 15.36 7.25
N GLU A 113 25.70 14.29 6.57
CA GLU A 113 24.29 13.94 6.40
C GLU A 113 23.97 12.61 7.09
N GLN A 114 22.82 12.56 7.75
CA GLN A 114 22.27 11.33 8.33
C GLN A 114 21.12 10.85 7.46
N MET A 115 21.07 9.54 7.21
CA MET A 115 19.93 8.89 6.59
C MET A 115 19.24 7.98 7.60
N LEU A 116 17.91 7.88 7.47
CA LEU A 116 17.08 6.92 8.14
C LEU A 116 16.93 5.70 7.24
N VAL A 117 17.35 4.54 7.75
CA VAL A 117 17.28 3.28 7.03
C VAL A 117 16.31 2.36 7.75
N ALA A 118 15.19 2.08 7.07
CA ALA A 118 14.19 1.11 7.47
C ALA A 118 14.63 -0.29 7.03
N THR A 119 14.46 -1.24 7.94
CA THR A 119 14.79 -2.65 7.76
C THR A 119 13.62 -3.50 8.22
N ILE A 120 13.49 -4.69 7.63
CA ILE A 120 12.43 -5.65 7.94
C ILE A 120 13.08 -6.92 8.48
N SER A 121 12.48 -7.53 9.48
CA SER A 121 12.89 -8.86 9.97
C SER A 121 11.67 -9.76 10.09
N GLY A 122 11.80 -11.00 9.62
CA GLY A 122 10.72 -11.97 9.51
C GLY A 122 10.77 -12.71 8.18
N ASN A 123 10.16 -13.89 8.13
CA ASN A 123 9.96 -14.61 6.88
C ASN A 123 8.59 -14.22 6.32
N LEU A 124 8.56 -13.76 5.07
CA LEU A 124 7.32 -13.43 4.38
C LEU A 124 7.02 -14.49 3.33
N TYR A 125 5.77 -14.95 3.33
CA TYR A 125 5.31 -16.09 2.55
C TYR A 125 4.30 -15.66 1.49
N ASP A 126 4.23 -16.41 0.39
CA ASP A 126 3.15 -16.35 -0.60
C ASP A 126 1.91 -17.13 -0.15
N ASN A 127 0.87 -17.11 -0.98
CA ASN A 127 -0.38 -17.85 -0.73
C ASN A 127 -0.25 -19.38 -0.80
N SER A 128 0.91 -19.91 -1.19
CA SER A 128 1.26 -21.33 -1.16
C SER A 128 2.05 -21.73 0.09
N GLY A 129 2.47 -20.75 0.90
CA GLY A 129 3.31 -20.95 2.08
C GLY A 129 4.81 -21.03 1.76
N ARG A 130 5.23 -20.66 0.54
CA ARG A 130 6.64 -20.56 0.17
C ARG A 130 7.20 -19.22 0.65
N VAL A 131 8.40 -19.22 1.22
CA VAL A 131 9.12 -17.99 1.60
C VAL A 131 9.50 -17.21 0.35
N ILE A 132 9.01 -15.98 0.22
CA ILE A 132 9.35 -15.03 -0.86
C ILE A 132 10.46 -14.09 -0.44
N PHE A 133 10.38 -13.58 0.80
CA PHE A 133 11.37 -12.68 1.36
C PHE A 133 11.80 -13.17 2.74
N LYS A 134 13.05 -13.64 2.83
CA LYS A 134 13.72 -13.91 4.10
C LYS A 134 14.35 -12.61 4.58
N ALA A 135 13.66 -11.88 5.45
CA ALA A 135 14.10 -10.59 5.95
C ALA A 135 14.88 -10.77 7.26
N THR A 136 16.14 -10.31 7.29
CA THR A 136 17.03 -10.41 8.47
C THR A 136 17.60 -9.05 8.86
N ALA A 137 16.80 -8.00 8.65
CA ALA A 137 17.13 -6.62 8.98
C ALA A 137 18.37 -6.06 8.24
N GLY A 138 18.51 -6.43 6.96
CA GLY A 138 19.62 -5.99 6.10
C GLY A 138 20.93 -6.75 6.33
N GLU A 139 20.90 -7.88 7.04
CA GLU A 139 22.07 -8.74 7.24
C GLU A 139 22.39 -9.55 5.98
N LYS A 140 23.58 -10.19 5.96
CA LYS A 140 24.11 -10.86 4.75
C LYS A 140 23.27 -12.02 4.23
N ASP A 141 22.46 -12.64 5.08
CA ASP A 141 21.63 -13.78 4.74
C ASP A 141 20.18 -13.39 4.36
N GLU A 142 19.91 -12.08 4.29
CA GLU A 142 18.68 -11.50 3.79
C GLU A 142 18.55 -11.72 2.28
N SER A 143 17.41 -12.22 1.82
CA SER A 143 17.23 -12.55 0.40
C SER A 143 15.77 -12.54 -0.04
N VAL A 144 15.55 -12.05 -1.26
CA VAL A 144 14.32 -12.27 -2.02
C VAL A 144 14.57 -13.43 -2.98
N VAL A 145 13.61 -14.35 -3.12
CA VAL A 145 13.75 -15.48 -4.05
C VAL A 145 13.93 -14.98 -5.49
N SER A 146 14.80 -15.64 -6.26
CA SER A 146 15.32 -15.11 -7.53
C SER A 146 14.29 -14.94 -8.64
N ASP A 147 13.16 -15.64 -8.55
CA ASP A 147 12.02 -15.62 -9.48
C ASP A 147 10.88 -14.70 -9.02
N ALA A 148 10.94 -14.14 -7.81
CA ALA A 148 9.93 -13.20 -7.36
C ALA A 148 10.00 -11.89 -8.19
N PRO A 149 8.85 -11.31 -8.56
CA PRO A 149 8.81 -9.96 -9.09
C PRO A 149 9.35 -8.97 -8.06
N ALA A 150 10.26 -8.10 -8.46
CA ALA A 150 10.85 -7.10 -7.58
C ALA A 150 11.27 -5.83 -8.33
N ALA A 151 11.08 -4.69 -7.69
CA ALA A 151 11.63 -3.40 -8.12
C ALA A 151 12.25 -2.66 -6.94
N TYR A 152 13.36 -1.97 -7.18
CA TYR A 152 14.10 -1.21 -6.18
C TYR A 152 14.45 0.18 -6.71
N GLY A 153 14.18 1.19 -5.89
CA GLY A 153 14.38 2.60 -6.21
C GLY A 153 13.34 3.12 -7.21
N PHE A 154 12.65 4.21 -6.87
CA PHE A 154 11.63 4.78 -7.75
C PHE A 154 11.55 6.31 -7.62
N SER A 155 11.73 7.02 -8.74
CA SER A 155 11.52 8.47 -8.81
C SER A 155 10.92 8.89 -10.16
N GLU A 156 11.77 9.03 -11.18
CA GLU A 156 11.40 9.22 -12.60
C GLU A 156 11.45 7.89 -13.37
N GLY A 157 11.39 6.78 -12.65
CA GLY A 157 11.65 5.43 -13.15
C GLY A 157 12.40 4.58 -12.11
N TYR A 158 12.63 3.32 -12.46
CA TYR A 158 13.20 2.33 -11.55
C TYR A 158 14.73 2.37 -11.48
N GLY A 159 15.30 1.98 -10.34
CA GLY A 159 16.74 1.72 -10.20
C GLY A 159 17.12 0.30 -10.65
N LEU A 160 16.31 -0.68 -10.24
CA LEU A 160 16.40 -2.08 -10.64
C LEU A 160 15.00 -2.67 -10.76
N VAL A 161 14.78 -3.51 -11.77
CA VAL A 161 13.57 -4.31 -11.97
C VAL A 161 14.00 -5.74 -12.24
N SER A 162 13.32 -6.71 -11.63
CA SER A 162 13.53 -8.14 -11.82
C SER A 162 12.19 -8.85 -11.86
N ASN A 163 11.98 -9.71 -12.85
CA ASN A 163 10.80 -10.59 -13.00
C ASN A 163 9.41 -9.91 -12.92
N ILE A 164 9.33 -8.58 -13.06
CA ILE A 164 8.05 -7.88 -13.26
C ILE A 164 7.81 -7.80 -14.77
N LYS A 165 6.62 -8.20 -15.21
CA LYS A 165 6.25 -8.09 -16.62
C LYS A 165 6.08 -6.63 -17.01
N GLU A 166 6.38 -6.30 -18.25
CA GLU A 166 6.25 -4.93 -18.76
C GLU A 166 4.83 -4.37 -18.59
N GLU A 167 3.81 -5.19 -18.82
CA GLU A 167 2.39 -4.85 -18.65
C GLU A 167 2.01 -4.48 -17.20
N ASP A 168 2.76 -4.98 -16.20
CA ASP A 168 2.50 -4.74 -14.80
C ASP A 168 3.24 -3.49 -14.27
N LEU A 169 4.29 -3.02 -14.96
CA LEU A 169 5.15 -1.93 -14.49
C LEU A 169 4.41 -0.60 -14.31
N ASP A 170 3.43 -0.32 -15.17
CA ASP A 170 2.60 0.88 -15.06
C ASP A 170 1.82 0.88 -13.76
N PHE A 171 1.23 -0.26 -13.41
CA PHE A 171 0.50 -0.39 -12.15
C PHE A 171 1.44 -0.32 -10.94
N VAL A 172 2.60 -1.00 -10.98
CA VAL A 172 3.60 -0.90 -9.90
C VAL A 172 4.06 0.55 -9.71
N SER A 173 4.33 1.27 -10.81
CA SER A 173 4.71 2.69 -10.77
C SER A 173 3.63 3.53 -10.13
N PHE A 174 2.37 3.24 -10.47
CA PHE A 174 1.21 3.91 -9.90
C PHE A 174 1.05 3.64 -8.40
N VAL A 175 1.22 2.40 -7.93
CA VAL A 175 1.21 2.07 -6.50
C VAL A 175 2.30 2.84 -5.75
N LEU A 176 3.52 2.89 -6.30
CA LEU A 176 4.64 3.61 -5.70
C LEU A 176 4.39 5.14 -5.68
N ALA A 177 3.88 5.69 -6.77
CA ALA A 177 3.55 7.12 -6.89
C ALA A 177 2.44 7.55 -5.93
N THR A 178 1.43 6.71 -5.71
CA THR A 178 0.38 6.94 -4.70
C THR A 178 0.81 6.57 -3.28
N ARG A 179 2.06 6.16 -3.09
CA ARG A 179 2.63 5.71 -1.81
C ARG A 179 1.81 4.59 -1.16
N GLY A 180 1.30 3.68 -1.97
CA GLY A 180 0.48 2.55 -1.54
C GLY A 180 -0.92 2.93 -1.06
N ARG A 181 -1.39 4.17 -1.31
CA ARG A 181 -2.81 4.53 -1.10
C ARG A 181 -3.72 3.69 -1.98
N VAL A 182 -3.35 3.54 -3.26
CA VAL A 182 -4.01 2.61 -4.19
C VAL A 182 -3.03 1.49 -4.49
N HIS A 183 -3.41 0.25 -4.20
CA HIS A 183 -2.49 -0.89 -4.16
C HIS A 183 -3.13 -2.22 -4.58
N LEU A 184 -4.45 -2.27 -4.77
CA LEU A 184 -5.17 -3.43 -5.29
C LEU A 184 -5.65 -3.12 -6.71
N LEU A 185 -5.52 -4.09 -7.60
CA LEU A 185 -5.97 -3.97 -8.98
C LEU A 185 -7.25 -4.80 -9.18
N MET A 186 -8.23 -4.22 -9.86
CA MET A 186 -9.46 -4.89 -10.26
C MET A 186 -9.71 -4.64 -11.75
N THR A 187 -9.75 -5.71 -12.53
CA THR A 187 -9.97 -5.68 -13.97
C THR A 187 -11.02 -6.72 -14.39
N GLY A 188 -11.52 -6.62 -15.62
CA GLY A 188 -12.47 -7.58 -16.17
C GLY A 188 -13.86 -7.48 -15.55
N THR A 189 -14.63 -8.57 -15.62
CA THR A 189 -16.03 -8.59 -15.20
C THR A 189 -16.17 -8.91 -13.71
N VAL A 190 -16.90 -8.07 -12.98
CA VAL A 190 -17.23 -8.23 -11.56
C VAL A 190 -18.75 -8.11 -11.42
N ASP A 191 -19.44 -9.23 -11.16
CA ASP A 191 -20.90 -9.27 -11.03
C ASP A 191 -21.32 -9.79 -9.64
N GLY A 192 -22.30 -9.12 -9.02
CA GLY A 192 -22.95 -9.59 -7.80
C GLY A 192 -22.07 -9.66 -6.55
N ARG A 193 -20.95 -8.91 -6.51
CA ARG A 193 -19.99 -8.97 -5.38
C ARG A 193 -20.22 -7.86 -4.36
N GLU A 194 -19.75 -8.11 -3.14
CA GLU A 194 -19.64 -7.10 -2.08
C GLU A 194 -18.16 -6.85 -1.79
N PHE A 195 -17.69 -5.60 -1.93
CA PHE A 195 -16.28 -5.28 -1.72
C PHE A 195 -16.01 -3.81 -1.33
N PRO A 196 -14.90 -3.53 -0.61
CA PRO A 196 -14.45 -2.17 -0.35
C PRO A 196 -13.80 -1.55 -1.59
N LEU A 197 -14.12 -0.30 -1.89
CA LEU A 197 -13.53 0.46 -2.99
C LEU A 197 -12.18 1.07 -2.62
N ASP A 198 -12.00 1.45 -1.35
CA ASP A 198 -10.77 2.05 -0.86
C ASP A 198 -9.55 1.14 -1.12
N GLY A 199 -8.48 1.74 -1.60
CA GLY A 199 -7.25 1.05 -1.98
C GLY A 199 -7.25 0.41 -3.37
N ARG A 200 -8.37 0.47 -4.11
CA ARG A 200 -8.50 -0.20 -5.41
C ARG A 200 -8.32 0.74 -6.61
N ALA A 201 -7.66 0.23 -7.62
CA ALA A 201 -7.73 0.72 -8.99
C ALA A 201 -8.65 -0.20 -9.79
N ILE A 202 -9.80 0.32 -10.20
CA ILE A 202 -10.73 -0.36 -11.11
C ILE A 202 -10.41 0.11 -12.53
N ILE A 203 -9.80 -0.77 -13.33
CA ILE A 203 -9.28 -0.43 -14.66
C ILE A 203 -9.80 -1.45 -15.67
N ASN A 204 -10.34 -0.98 -16.81
CA ASN A 204 -10.87 -1.86 -17.86
C ASN A 204 -11.82 -2.93 -17.29
N ALA A 205 -12.69 -2.52 -16.36
CA ALA A 205 -13.58 -3.42 -15.65
C ALA A 205 -15.05 -3.14 -15.97
N GLU A 206 -15.86 -4.19 -15.94
CA GLU A 206 -17.31 -4.12 -15.99
C GLU A 206 -17.85 -4.60 -14.64
N VAL A 207 -18.24 -3.66 -13.79
CA VAL A 207 -18.74 -3.94 -12.45
C VAL A 207 -20.24 -3.79 -12.45
N THR A 208 -20.96 -4.87 -12.17
CA THR A 208 -22.43 -4.91 -12.21
C THR A 208 -23.04 -5.54 -10.98
N ASN A 209 -24.27 -5.13 -10.65
CA ASN A 209 -25.10 -5.68 -9.56
C ASN A 209 -24.39 -5.84 -8.21
N SER A 210 -23.36 -5.04 -7.95
CA SER A 210 -22.47 -5.20 -6.80
C SER A 210 -22.80 -4.22 -5.68
N THR A 211 -22.48 -4.58 -4.43
CA THR A 211 -22.47 -3.65 -3.30
C THR A 211 -21.04 -3.15 -3.07
N ILE A 212 -20.83 -1.84 -3.19
CA ILE A 212 -19.52 -1.21 -3.16
C ILE A 212 -19.44 -0.32 -1.92
N HIS A 213 -18.49 -0.61 -1.03
CA HIS A 213 -18.30 0.13 0.22
C HIS A 213 -17.24 1.22 0.06
N VAL A 214 -17.54 2.46 0.42
CA VAL A 214 -16.65 3.60 0.26
C VAL A 214 -16.49 4.31 1.61
N LYS A 215 -15.27 4.38 2.14
CA LYS A 215 -14.97 5.03 3.43
C LYS A 215 -14.19 6.32 3.28
N THR A 216 -13.28 6.36 2.30
CA THR A 216 -12.40 7.50 2.02
C THR A 216 -12.62 7.98 0.57
N GLY A 217 -11.59 8.53 -0.06
CA GLY A 217 -11.54 8.78 -1.51
C GLY A 217 -10.30 8.17 -2.16
N GLU A 218 -9.64 7.22 -1.49
CA GLU A 218 -8.37 6.64 -1.94
C GLU A 218 -8.60 5.48 -2.92
N PHE A 219 -9.12 5.78 -4.10
CA PHE A 219 -9.34 4.81 -5.17
C PHE A 219 -9.22 5.48 -6.55
N ILE A 220 -9.08 4.67 -7.60
CA ILE A 220 -9.17 5.15 -8.99
C ILE A 220 -10.13 4.26 -9.77
N ILE A 221 -10.90 4.89 -10.65
CA ILE A 221 -11.75 4.21 -11.64
C ILE A 221 -11.38 4.79 -13.00
N ARG A 222 -10.95 3.93 -13.92
CA ARG A 222 -10.51 4.35 -15.26
C ARG A 222 -11.01 3.35 -16.30
N ASP A 223 -11.50 3.87 -17.43
CA ASP A 223 -11.91 3.07 -18.58
C ASP A 223 -12.82 1.88 -18.19
N SER A 224 -13.69 2.11 -17.20
CA SER A 224 -14.51 1.07 -16.55
C SER A 224 -15.99 1.47 -16.54
N HIS A 225 -16.86 0.46 -16.58
CA HIS A 225 -18.30 0.63 -16.54
C HIS A 225 -18.86 0.12 -15.21
N LEU A 226 -19.69 0.94 -14.55
CA LEU A 226 -20.35 0.63 -13.29
C LEU A 226 -21.86 0.71 -13.50
N ASP A 227 -22.53 -0.41 -13.69
CA ASP A 227 -24.00 -0.47 -13.89
C ASP A 227 -24.70 -1.18 -12.73
N LYS A 228 -25.87 -0.67 -12.32
CA LYS A 228 -26.73 -1.28 -11.27
C LYS A 228 -26.03 -1.61 -9.96
N ASN A 229 -24.97 -0.87 -9.60
CA ASN A 229 -24.27 -1.05 -8.34
C ASN A 229 -24.90 -0.23 -7.21
N ARG A 230 -24.88 -0.79 -5.99
CA ARG A 230 -25.26 -0.09 -4.77
C ARG A 230 -24.00 0.40 -4.06
N PHE A 231 -23.83 1.72 -3.95
CA PHE A 231 -22.76 2.32 -3.17
C PHE A 231 -23.20 2.57 -1.74
N VAL A 232 -22.42 2.07 -0.78
CA VAL A 232 -22.61 2.29 0.66
C VAL A 232 -21.45 3.13 1.16
N PHE A 233 -21.75 4.34 1.61
CA PHE A 233 -20.76 5.31 2.08
C PHE A 233 -20.67 5.27 3.60
N TYR A 234 -19.47 5.48 4.13
CA TYR A 234 -19.19 5.55 5.56
C TYR A 234 -18.28 6.74 5.87
N ASP A 235 -18.26 7.16 7.13
CA ASP A 235 -17.27 8.07 7.70
C ASP A 235 -17.04 9.34 6.82
N GLN A 236 -15.81 9.54 6.33
CA GLN A 236 -15.43 10.71 5.55
C GLN A 236 -16.15 10.76 4.20
N ALA A 237 -16.36 9.61 3.57
CA ALA A 237 -17.03 9.54 2.28
C ALA A 237 -18.52 9.87 2.37
N GLU A 238 -19.17 9.52 3.49
CA GLU A 238 -20.55 9.92 3.79
C GLU A 238 -20.65 11.44 3.92
N ASN A 239 -19.79 12.05 4.75
CA ASN A 239 -19.73 13.50 4.91
C ASN A 239 -19.48 14.24 3.58
N MET A 240 -18.56 13.74 2.75
CA MET A 240 -18.26 14.34 1.44
C MET A 240 -19.44 14.22 0.48
N ARG A 241 -20.14 13.08 0.48
CA ARG A 241 -21.33 12.89 -0.34
C ARG A 241 -22.44 13.87 0.06
N GLU A 242 -22.72 13.98 1.36
CA GLU A 242 -23.71 14.93 1.87
C GLU A 242 -23.35 16.37 1.47
N PHE A 243 -22.10 16.76 1.63
CA PHE A 243 -21.61 18.07 1.21
C PHE A 243 -21.79 18.32 -0.29
N MET A 244 -21.43 17.35 -1.14
CA MET A 244 -21.61 17.48 -2.60
C MET A 244 -23.09 17.51 -3.01
N MET A 245 -23.97 16.79 -2.30
CA MET A 245 -25.41 16.88 -2.52
C MET A 245 -25.93 18.28 -2.16
N LEU A 246 -25.52 18.84 -1.02
CA LEU A 246 -25.86 20.21 -0.63
C LEU A 246 -25.38 21.25 -1.67
N LEU A 247 -24.16 21.10 -2.18
CA LEU A 247 -23.63 21.98 -3.23
C LEU A 247 -24.43 21.88 -4.54
N ASN A 248 -24.81 20.66 -4.95
CA ASN A 248 -25.60 20.46 -6.16
C ASN A 248 -27.04 20.97 -6.02
N GLU A 249 -27.64 20.85 -4.84
CA GLU A 249 -28.95 21.43 -4.53
C GLU A 249 -28.89 22.96 -4.53
N GLN A 250 -27.81 23.55 -4.00
CA GLN A 250 -27.56 24.99 -4.10
C GLN A 250 -27.39 25.46 -5.53
N ALA A 251 -26.57 24.78 -6.33
CA ALA A 251 -26.36 25.11 -7.74
C ALA A 251 -27.69 25.11 -8.52
N LYS A 252 -28.56 24.12 -8.28
CA LYS A 252 -29.91 24.08 -8.85
C LYS A 252 -30.80 25.21 -8.35
N SER A 253 -30.74 25.55 -7.06
CA SER A 253 -31.52 26.66 -6.49
C SER A 253 -31.07 28.05 -6.97
N ASP A 254 -29.77 28.20 -7.27
CA ASP A 254 -29.19 29.42 -7.85
C ASP A 254 -29.55 29.55 -9.33
N GLU A 255 -29.68 28.44 -10.06
CA GLU A 255 -30.24 28.39 -11.42
C GLU A 255 -31.74 28.69 -11.47
N GLU A 256 -32.50 28.36 -10.40
CA GLU A 256 -33.96 28.54 -10.31
C GLU A 256 -34.42 29.87 -9.66
N GLY A 257 -33.48 30.70 -9.18
CA GLY A 257 -33.74 32.10 -8.85
C GLY A 257 -34.35 32.38 -7.46
N GLY A 258 -33.56 32.23 -6.39
CA GLY A 258 -33.95 32.76 -5.08
C GLY A 258 -32.95 32.55 -3.94
N ARG A 259 -32.04 33.51 -3.73
CA ARG A 259 -31.03 33.49 -2.66
C ARG A 259 -31.63 33.30 -1.25
N LYS A 260 -31.08 32.34 -0.50
CA LYS A 260 -30.62 32.55 0.89
C LYS A 260 -29.27 31.86 1.10
N PRO A 261 -28.23 32.55 1.60
CA PRO A 261 -26.94 31.93 1.90
C PRO A 261 -27.07 30.96 3.09
N LEU A 262 -26.34 29.84 3.01
CA LEU A 262 -26.17 28.90 4.12
C LEU A 262 -25.45 29.61 5.28
N THR A 263 -26.14 29.76 6.41
CA THR A 263 -25.50 29.99 7.71
C THR A 263 -25.14 28.64 8.31
N LEU A 264 -23.84 28.39 8.44
CA LEU A 264 -23.32 27.29 9.26
C LEU A 264 -23.48 27.69 10.74
N ASN A 265 -24.14 26.84 11.53
CA ASN A 265 -24.09 26.87 13.00
C ASN A 265 -22.95 25.96 13.47
#